data_AF-A0A2E5FPV8-F1
#
_entry.id   AF-A0A2E5FPV8-F1
#
_cell.length_a   1.000
_cell.length_b   1.000
_cell.length_c   1.000
_cell.angle_alpha   90.00
_cell.angle_beta   90.00
_cell.angle_gamma   90.00
#
_symmetry.space_group_name_H-M   'P 1'
#
loop_
_entity.id
_entity.type
_entity.pdbx_description
1 polymer ?
#
loop_
_entity_poly.entity_id
_entity_poly.type
_entity_poly.pdbx_seq_one_letter_code
_entity_poly.pdbx_strand_id
1 'polypeptide(L)'
;MNKLTKLGLTAVAGSLVASSAYAGALDVSGSATIKYKSDDDDEVTGNAFSMGKGISFSGSGELDNGYTMSYSYTMTDAAFSSQNIMLDMGDAGSIGLGNGASGAGLQAHRYVIPTAGEEVWDDVDADDNGLPTHSDSNAVYYKGSFGAVGVSAAYVDDSAASDNSIVLTYSGL
;
A
#
# COMPACT_ATOMS: atom_id res chain seq x y z
N MET A 1 24.94 13.86 53.91
CA MET A 1 24.30 14.48 52.73
C MET A 1 25.31 14.57 51.59
N ASN A 2 25.05 13.78 50.54
CA ASN A 2 25.22 14.07 49.11
C ASN A 2 26.60 14.30 48.44
N LYS A 3 26.92 13.31 47.58
CA LYS A 3 27.20 13.40 46.12
C LYS A 3 28.67 13.48 45.65
N LEU A 4 29.18 12.33 45.19
CA LEU A 4 30.13 12.21 44.07
C LEU A 4 29.56 11.19 43.06
N THR A 5 29.02 11.62 41.91
CA THR A 5 29.64 11.91 40.59
C THR A 5 29.91 10.68 39.71
N LYS A 6 29.27 10.68 38.53
CA LYS A 6 29.62 9.96 37.29
C LYS A 6 29.38 8.44 37.22
N LEU A 7 28.16 8.08 36.83
CA LEU A 7 27.97 7.13 35.72
C LEU A 7 27.50 7.94 34.52
N GLY A 8 28.47 8.43 33.77
CA GLY A 8 28.23 9.00 32.46
C GLY A 8 28.37 7.91 31.40
N LEU A 9 27.50 8.00 30.39
CA LEU A 9 27.54 7.40 29.06
C LEU A 9 26.54 6.25 28.80
N THR A 10 25.61 6.55 27.87
CA THR A 10 24.80 5.63 27.05
C THR A 10 23.43 5.21 27.57
N ALA A 11 22.44 6.07 27.27
CA ALA A 11 21.17 5.75 26.59
C ALA A 11 20.22 6.95 26.86
N VAL A 12 20.08 8.00 26.04
CA VAL A 12 20.12 8.11 24.58
C VAL A 12 19.51 6.89 23.88
N ALA A 13 18.41 6.39 24.43
CA ALA A 13 17.51 5.48 23.74
C ALA A 13 16.09 5.79 24.22
N GLY A 14 15.29 6.36 23.32
CA GLY A 14 13.85 6.29 23.47
C GLY A 14 13.15 7.51 24.05
N SER A 15 13.79 8.69 24.10
CA SER A 15 13.07 9.86 23.59
C SER A 15 12.87 9.62 22.09
N LEU A 16 12.01 8.65 21.75
CA LEU A 16 11.19 8.73 20.55
C LEU A 16 10.52 10.07 20.75
N VAL A 17 11.10 11.07 20.12
CA VAL A 17 10.47 12.34 19.90
C VAL A 17 9.10 11.92 19.39
N ALA A 18 8.09 12.04 20.24
CA ALA A 18 6.73 12.14 19.81
C ALA A 18 6.70 13.47 19.05
N SER A 19 7.34 13.51 17.89
CA SER A 19 7.13 14.49 16.85
C SER A 19 5.73 14.15 16.40
N SER A 20 4.77 14.67 17.14
CA SER A 20 3.39 14.73 16.72
C SER A 20 3.41 15.55 15.44
N ALA A 21 3.55 14.87 14.30
CA ALA A 21 3.13 15.43 13.04
C ALA A 21 1.66 15.78 13.22
N TYR A 22 1.37 17.06 13.37
CA TYR A 22 0.06 17.56 13.06
C TYR A 22 -0.17 17.22 11.59
N ALA A 23 -1.12 16.34 11.28
CA ALA A 23 -1.60 16.18 9.92
C ALA A 23 -2.08 17.57 9.47
N GLY A 24 -1.28 18.26 8.65
CA GLY A 24 -1.44 19.69 8.38
C GLY A 24 -2.72 20.01 7.60
N ALA A 25 -3.24 19.01 6.90
CA ALA A 25 -4.57 19.01 6.31
C ALA A 25 -5.09 17.57 6.23
N LEU A 26 -6.37 17.39 6.57
CA LEU A 26 -7.14 16.20 6.25
C LEU A 26 -8.02 16.55 5.06
N ASP A 27 -7.71 15.97 3.91
CA ASP A 27 -8.53 16.05 2.70
C ASP A 27 -9.55 14.93 2.71
N VAL A 28 -10.82 15.30 2.46
CA VAL A 28 -11.92 14.36 2.30
C VAL A 28 -12.39 14.42 0.86
N SER A 29 -12.25 13.32 0.15
CA SER A 29 -12.77 13.16 -1.20
C SER A 29 -13.88 12.12 -1.22
N GLY A 30 -14.89 12.34 -2.06
CA GLY A 30 -16.02 11.44 -2.20
C GLY A 30 -16.35 11.19 -3.66
N SER A 31 -16.79 9.98 -3.96
CA SER A 31 -17.30 9.58 -5.28
C SER A 31 -18.71 9.03 -5.14
N ALA A 32 -19.62 9.47 -5.98
CA ALA A 32 -20.95 8.89 -6.13
C ALA A 32 -21.18 8.57 -7.60
N THR A 33 -21.51 7.31 -7.90
CA THR A 33 -21.74 6.85 -9.26
C THR A 33 -23.09 6.15 -9.36
N ILE A 34 -23.76 6.34 -10.49
CA ILE A 34 -24.95 5.60 -10.87
C ILE A 34 -24.62 4.97 -12.22
N LYS A 35 -24.72 3.65 -12.33
CA LYS A 35 -24.49 2.92 -13.57
C LYS A 35 -25.77 2.26 -14.03
N TYR A 36 -26.04 2.35 -15.32
CA TYR A 36 -27.11 1.63 -16.00
C TYR A 36 -26.46 0.61 -16.93
N LYS A 37 -26.78 -0.67 -16.75
CA LYS A 37 -26.31 -1.76 -17.61
C LYS A 37 -27.50 -2.24 -18.45
N SER A 38 -27.37 -2.14 -19.76
CA SER A 38 -28.26 -2.81 -20.71
C SER A 38 -27.53 -4.04 -21.22
N ASP A 39 -28.00 -5.21 -20.83
CA ASP A 39 -27.59 -6.47 -21.45
C ASP A 39 -28.46 -6.73 -22.69
N ASP A 40 -28.05 -7.67 -23.55
CA ASP A 40 -28.73 -7.97 -24.81
C ASP A 40 -30.07 -8.73 -24.59
N ASP A 41 -30.84 -8.88 -25.67
CA ASP A 41 -32.24 -9.36 -25.61
C ASP A 41 -32.40 -10.81 -25.08
N ASP A 42 -31.31 -11.55 -24.92
CA ASP A 42 -31.30 -12.95 -24.45
C ASP A 42 -31.03 -13.08 -22.93
N GLU A 43 -30.60 -12.01 -22.25
CA GLU A 43 -30.31 -12.02 -20.81
C GLU A 43 -31.47 -11.49 -19.94
N VAL A 44 -31.94 -12.33 -19.01
CA VAL A 44 -32.90 -11.89 -17.96
C VAL A 44 -32.12 -11.05 -16.94
N THR A 45 -32.13 -9.74 -17.13
CA THR A 45 -31.51 -8.81 -16.20
C THR A 45 -32.46 -8.42 -15.07
N GLY A 46 -31.94 -8.40 -13.84
CA GLY A 46 -32.61 -7.85 -12.67
C GLY A 46 -32.69 -6.32 -12.73
N ASN A 47 -32.51 -5.63 -11.61
CA ASN A 47 -32.44 -4.17 -11.64
C ASN A 47 -31.20 -3.69 -12.43
N ALA A 48 -31.43 -3.06 -13.58
CA ALA A 48 -30.41 -2.52 -14.47
C ALA A 48 -29.65 -1.31 -13.88
N PHE A 49 -30.19 -0.69 -12.83
CA PHE A 49 -29.53 0.40 -12.12
C PHE A 49 -28.70 -0.12 -10.95
N SER A 50 -27.43 0.29 -10.90
CA SER A 50 -26.56 0.12 -9.74
C SER A 50 -26.05 1.48 -9.27
N MET A 51 -25.77 1.57 -7.97
CA MET A 51 -25.19 2.77 -7.36
C MET A 51 -23.94 2.36 -6.59
N GLY A 52 -22.91 3.20 -6.63
CA GLY A 52 -21.70 3.03 -5.84
C GLY A 52 -21.32 4.33 -5.17
N LYS A 53 -20.95 4.27 -3.88
CA LYS A 53 -20.50 5.41 -3.10
C LYS A 53 -19.13 5.11 -2.51
N GLY A 54 -18.22 6.08 -2.57
CA GLY A 54 -16.89 5.98 -1.98
C GLY A 54 -16.56 7.26 -1.22
N ILE A 55 -15.92 7.14 -0.07
CA ILE A 55 -15.35 8.26 0.69
C ILE A 55 -13.90 7.89 1.01
N SER A 56 -12.98 8.78 0.68
CA SER A 56 -11.57 8.65 1.00
C SER A 56 -11.11 9.83 1.86
N PHE A 57 -10.42 9.50 2.94
CA PHE A 57 -9.76 10.41 3.85
C PHE A 57 -8.27 10.30 3.58
N SER A 58 -7.61 11.40 3.28
CA SER A 58 -6.16 11.43 3.10
C SER A 58 -5.58 12.60 3.88
N GLY A 59 -4.45 12.38 4.52
CA GLY A 59 -3.73 13.47 5.16
C GLY A 59 -2.24 13.25 5.08
N SER A 60 -1.50 14.35 5.17
CA SER A 60 -0.05 14.34 5.26
C SER A 60 0.43 15.32 6.31
N GLY A 61 1.60 15.05 6.86
CA GLY A 61 2.24 15.89 7.84
C GLY A 61 3.75 15.71 7.81
N GLU A 62 4.46 16.83 7.80
CA GLU A 62 5.91 16.85 7.93
C GLU A 62 6.31 16.59 9.39
N LEU A 63 7.25 15.67 9.58
CA LEU A 63 7.92 15.43 10.84
C LEU A 63 9.08 16.42 10.99
N ASP A 64 9.44 16.72 12.24
CA ASP A 64 10.55 17.62 12.59
C ASP A 64 11.90 17.17 11.98
N ASN A 65 12.02 15.88 11.67
CA ASN A 65 13.17 15.28 11.02
C ASN A 65 13.21 15.47 9.48
N GLY A 66 12.26 16.22 8.90
CA GLY A 66 12.15 16.46 7.46
C GLY A 66 11.58 15.28 6.67
N TYR A 67 10.91 14.34 7.35
CA TYR A 67 10.22 13.20 6.73
C TYR A 67 8.73 13.48 6.63
N THR A 68 8.10 13.05 5.55
CA THR A 68 6.66 13.24 5.36
C THR A 68 5.92 11.97 5.76
N MET A 69 5.04 12.07 6.75
CA MET A 69 4.08 11.00 7.04
C MET A 69 2.80 11.26 6.25
N SER A 70 2.32 10.26 5.52
CA SER A 70 1.04 10.28 4.82
C SER A 70 0.17 9.13 5.29
N TYR A 71 -1.14 9.36 5.36
CA TYR A 71 -2.12 8.32 5.63
C TYR A 71 -3.30 8.44 4.68
N SER A 72 -3.88 7.30 4.32
CA SER A 72 -5.11 7.22 3.56
C SER A 72 -6.04 6.16 4.15
N TYR A 73 -7.33 6.45 4.11
CA TYR A 73 -8.40 5.53 4.50
C TYR A 73 -9.56 5.68 3.53
N THR A 74 -9.96 4.59 2.89
CA THR A 74 -11.04 4.56 1.90
C THR A 74 -12.13 3.59 2.32
N MET A 75 -13.38 4.04 2.18
CA MET A 75 -14.58 3.28 2.47
C MET A 75 -15.51 3.33 1.24
N THR A 76 -16.00 2.18 0.80
CA THR A 76 -16.95 2.06 -0.31
C THR A 76 -18.23 1.41 0.22
N ASP A 77 -19.38 2.00 -0.10
CA ASP A 77 -20.71 1.52 0.29
C ASP A 77 -20.84 1.23 1.80
N ALA A 78 -20.24 2.10 2.62
CA ALA A 78 -20.15 2.01 4.08
C ALA A 78 -19.33 0.81 4.62
N ALA A 79 -18.56 0.13 3.77
CA ALA A 79 -17.64 -0.93 4.15
C ALA A 79 -16.18 -0.50 3.98
N PHE A 80 -15.31 -1.02 4.86
CA PHE A 80 -13.87 -0.84 4.75
C PHE A 80 -13.38 -1.32 3.37
N SER A 81 -12.61 -0.47 2.68
CA SER A 81 -12.04 -0.80 1.38
C SER A 81 -10.51 -0.92 1.49
N SER A 82 -9.85 0.15 1.95
CA SER A 82 -8.40 0.14 2.11
C SER A 82 -7.92 1.19 3.11
N GLN A 83 -6.74 0.96 3.67
CA GLN A 83 -6.02 1.95 4.47
C GLN A 83 -4.52 1.81 4.26
N ASN A 84 -3.78 2.90 4.41
CA ASN A 84 -2.33 2.88 4.33
C ASN A 84 -1.73 4.03 5.14
N ILE A 85 -0.56 3.79 5.72
CA ILE A 85 0.27 4.79 6.37
C ILE A 85 1.67 4.63 5.79
N MET A 86 2.19 5.69 5.16
CA MET A 86 3.51 5.71 4.55
C MET A 86 4.34 6.84 5.15
N LEU A 87 5.56 6.52 5.53
CA LEU A 87 6.59 7.46 5.93
C LEU A 87 7.57 7.61 4.77
N ASP A 88 7.58 8.78 4.15
CA ASP A 88 8.56 9.17 3.15
C ASP A 88 9.81 9.76 3.83
N MET A 89 10.94 9.11 3.61
CA MET A 89 12.24 9.49 4.17
C MET A 89 13.13 10.21 3.12
N GLY A 90 12.55 10.67 2.01
CA GLY A 90 13.26 11.36 0.94
C GLY A 90 14.11 10.39 0.12
N ASP A 91 15.41 10.64 0.03
CA ASP A 91 16.35 9.84 -0.77
C ASP A 91 16.46 8.37 -0.29
N ALA A 92 16.09 8.10 0.96
CA ALA A 92 16.04 6.73 1.50
C ALA A 92 14.79 5.95 1.08
N GLY A 93 13.86 6.61 0.37
CA GLY A 93 12.58 6.04 -0.04
C GLY A 93 11.51 6.15 1.04
N SER A 94 10.39 5.48 0.80
CA SER A 94 9.22 5.45 1.67
C SER A 94 8.98 4.05 2.22
N ILE A 95 8.66 3.96 3.52
CA ILE A 95 8.26 2.73 4.19
C ILE A 95 6.86 2.91 4.77
N GLY A 96 6.03 1.87 4.73
CA GLY A 96 4.68 1.97 5.24
C GLY A 96 4.00 0.65 5.53
N LEU A 97 2.78 0.77 6.02
CA LEU A 97 1.89 -0.32 6.37
C LEU A 97 0.54 -0.03 5.75
N GLY A 98 -0.03 -0.99 5.04
CA GLY A 98 -1.38 -0.83 4.52
C GLY A 98 -2.14 -2.13 4.38
N ASN A 99 -3.46 -1.99 4.33
CA ASN A 99 -4.40 -3.08 4.15
C ASN A 99 -5.26 -2.76 2.92
N GLY A 100 -5.25 -3.65 1.92
CA GLY A 100 -6.03 -3.50 0.67
C GLY A 100 -5.55 -2.37 -0.25
N ALA A 101 -4.35 -1.83 -0.02
CA ALA A 101 -3.83 -0.66 -0.75
C ALA A 101 -2.90 -1.01 -1.93
N SER A 102 -2.46 -2.27 -2.05
CA SER A 102 -1.43 -2.72 -3.01
C SER A 102 -0.22 -1.77 -3.04
N GLY A 103 0.26 -1.46 -1.84
CA GLY A 103 1.10 -0.30 -1.58
C GLY A 103 2.51 -0.40 -2.15
N ALA A 104 3.06 -1.59 -2.41
CA ALA A 104 4.37 -1.85 -3.03
C ALA A 104 4.48 -3.32 -3.47
N GLY A 105 5.69 -3.77 -3.84
CA GLY A 105 5.97 -5.14 -4.25
C GLY A 105 5.36 -5.51 -5.61
N LEU A 106 5.10 -6.81 -5.77
CA LEU A 106 4.56 -7.40 -7.01
C LEU A 106 3.16 -6.88 -7.32
N GLN A 107 2.33 -6.66 -6.30
CA GLN A 107 0.96 -6.17 -6.44
C GLN A 107 0.87 -4.78 -7.07
N ALA A 108 1.86 -3.92 -6.84
CA ALA A 108 1.93 -2.60 -7.47
C ALA A 108 2.39 -2.65 -8.94
N HIS A 109 3.07 -3.71 -9.37
CA HIS A 109 3.67 -3.83 -10.70
C HIS A 109 3.02 -4.93 -11.58
N ARG A 110 2.04 -5.68 -11.05
CA ARG A 110 1.41 -6.82 -11.73
C ARG A 110 0.85 -6.50 -13.12
N TYR A 111 0.40 -5.26 -13.34
CA TYR A 111 -0.22 -4.83 -14.61
C TYR A 111 0.78 -4.32 -15.65
N VAL A 112 2.05 -4.13 -15.28
CA VAL A 112 3.12 -3.71 -16.20
C VAL A 112 4.12 -4.84 -16.48
N ILE A 113 4.00 -5.95 -15.76
CA ILE A 113 4.73 -7.18 -16.06
C ILE A 113 4.00 -7.83 -17.25
N PRO A 114 4.69 -8.21 -18.34
CA PRO A 114 4.07 -8.90 -19.44
C PRO A 114 3.42 -10.19 -18.93
N THR A 115 2.10 -10.25 -18.95
CA THR A 115 1.36 -11.50 -18.79
C THR A 115 1.40 -12.22 -20.13
N ALA A 116 1.61 -13.54 -20.12
CA ALA A 116 1.59 -14.34 -21.34
C ALA A 116 0.27 -14.12 -22.11
N GLY A 117 0.35 -14.12 -23.44
CA GLY A 117 -0.77 -13.80 -24.34
C GLY A 117 -1.79 -14.93 -24.54
N GLU A 118 -1.65 -16.04 -23.81
CA GLU A 118 -2.56 -17.19 -23.82
C GLU A 118 -3.01 -17.48 -22.39
N GLU A 119 -4.29 -17.80 -22.22
CA GLU A 119 -4.90 -18.11 -20.92
C GLU A 119 -4.31 -19.41 -20.35
N VAL A 120 -4.13 -19.47 -19.02
CA VAL A 120 -3.53 -20.62 -18.29
C VAL A 120 -4.22 -21.97 -18.58
N TRP A 121 -5.41 -21.93 -19.17
CA TRP A 121 -6.22 -23.10 -19.53
C TRP A 121 -5.93 -23.72 -20.91
N ASP A 122 -4.98 -23.18 -21.69
CA ASP A 122 -4.54 -23.83 -22.94
C ASP A 122 -3.62 -25.04 -22.67
N ASP A 123 -2.91 -25.05 -21.54
CA ASP A 123 -2.27 -26.25 -20.98
C ASP A 123 -3.11 -26.78 -19.81
N VAL A 124 -4.04 -27.70 -20.14
CA VAL A 124 -4.94 -28.40 -19.19
C VAL A 124 -4.22 -29.52 -18.41
N ASP A 125 -3.03 -29.25 -17.88
CA ASP A 125 -2.42 -30.09 -16.85
C ASP A 125 -2.34 -29.35 -15.50
N ALA A 126 -2.09 -30.08 -14.42
CA ALA A 126 -2.40 -29.66 -13.04
C ALA A 126 -1.52 -28.51 -12.48
N ASP A 127 -0.77 -27.82 -13.35
CA ASP A 127 0.21 -26.81 -12.99
C ASP A 127 -0.20 -25.43 -13.55
N ASP A 128 -0.95 -24.67 -12.74
CA ASP A 128 -1.31 -23.28 -13.05
C ASP A 128 -0.05 -22.37 -13.05
N ASN A 129 0.52 -22.08 -14.22
CA ASN A 129 1.63 -21.14 -14.36
C ASN A 129 1.15 -19.68 -14.48
N GLY A 130 0.63 -19.12 -13.38
CA GLY A 130 0.22 -17.72 -13.27
C GLY A 130 1.27 -16.80 -12.63
N LEU A 131 1.06 -15.48 -12.70
CA LEU A 131 1.83 -14.54 -11.88
C LEU A 131 1.55 -14.85 -10.39
N PRO A 132 2.59 -15.03 -9.55
CA PRO A 132 2.37 -15.25 -8.14
C PRO A 132 1.60 -14.07 -7.54
N THR A 133 0.61 -14.37 -6.70
CA THR A 133 -0.12 -13.33 -5.98
C THR A 133 0.55 -13.08 -4.63
N HIS A 134 0.38 -11.88 -4.08
CA HIS A 134 0.92 -11.51 -2.76
C HIS A 134 -0.20 -10.88 -1.94
N SER A 135 -0.35 -11.28 -0.68
CA SER A 135 -1.40 -10.73 0.17
C SER A 135 -1.21 -9.23 0.40
N ASP A 136 -2.31 -8.46 0.41
CA ASP A 136 -2.29 -7.04 0.74
C ASP A 136 -2.91 -6.76 2.13
N SER A 137 -3.15 -7.80 2.93
CA SER A 137 -3.72 -7.66 4.27
C SER A 137 -2.62 -7.31 5.28
N ASN A 138 -2.66 -6.09 5.81
CA ASN A 138 -1.68 -5.59 6.79
C ASN A 138 -0.22 -5.73 6.32
N ALA A 139 0.02 -5.53 5.02
CA ALA A 139 1.33 -5.65 4.44
C ALA A 139 2.24 -4.46 4.79
N VAL A 140 3.50 -4.76 5.04
CA VAL A 140 4.60 -3.80 5.11
C VAL A 140 5.08 -3.54 3.70
N TYR A 141 5.23 -2.28 3.35
CA TYR A 141 5.65 -1.81 2.04
C TYR A 141 6.93 -1.01 2.16
N TYR A 142 7.84 -1.18 1.20
CA TYR A 142 8.99 -0.32 1.02
C TYR A 142 9.14 0.04 -0.46
N LYS A 143 9.41 1.32 -0.74
CA LYS A 143 9.71 1.82 -2.07
C LYS A 143 10.88 2.79 -2.01
N GLY A 144 11.88 2.61 -2.85
CA GLY A 144 12.99 3.54 -2.97
C GLY A 144 13.45 3.64 -4.41
N SER A 145 14.09 4.75 -4.76
CA SER A 145 14.78 4.91 -6.03
C SER A 145 16.20 5.37 -5.77
N PHE A 146 17.17 4.61 -6.28
CA PHE A 146 18.59 4.86 -6.11
C PHE A 146 19.22 5.06 -7.48
N GLY A 147 19.31 6.31 -7.92
CA GLY A 147 19.75 6.65 -9.27
C GLY A 147 18.77 6.12 -10.32
N ALA A 148 19.24 5.21 -11.18
CA ALA A 148 18.42 4.60 -12.24
C ALA A 148 17.71 3.31 -11.81
N VAL A 149 17.89 2.86 -10.57
CA VAL A 149 17.30 1.61 -10.05
C VAL A 149 16.18 1.92 -9.06
N GLY A 150 14.96 1.52 -9.37
CA GLY A 150 13.84 1.49 -8.45
C GLY A 150 13.77 0.16 -7.69
N VAL A 151 13.48 0.23 -6.40
CA VAL A 151 13.28 -0.91 -5.51
C VAL A 151 11.89 -0.82 -4.92
N SER A 152 11.12 -1.90 -4.98
CA SER A 152 9.78 -1.99 -4.42
C SER A 152 9.60 -3.34 -3.76
N ALA A 153 9.47 -3.37 -2.44
CA ALA A 153 9.31 -4.58 -1.65
C ALA A 153 8.00 -4.56 -0.87
N ALA A 154 7.38 -5.73 -0.71
CA ALA A 154 6.23 -5.94 0.17
C ALA A 154 6.44 -7.20 1.01
N TYR A 155 5.96 -7.16 2.24
CA TYR A 155 6.01 -8.26 3.20
C TYR A 155 4.70 -8.38 3.95
N VAL A 156 4.17 -9.59 4.08
CA VAL A 156 3.02 -9.93 4.92
C VAL A 156 3.43 -11.06 5.84
N ASP A 157 3.06 -10.93 7.10
CA ASP A 157 3.09 -12.02 8.06
C ASP A 157 1.65 -12.47 8.29
N ASP A 158 1.28 -13.66 7.80
CA ASP A 158 0.00 -14.29 8.12
C ASP A 158 0.22 -15.39 9.15
N SER A 159 -0.83 -15.71 9.90
CA SER A 159 -0.78 -16.62 11.06
C SER A 159 -0.33 -18.05 10.71
N ALA A 160 -0.32 -18.41 9.41
CA ALA A 160 0.09 -19.71 8.90
C ALA A 160 1.33 -19.66 7.98
N ALA A 161 1.63 -18.53 7.35
CA ALA A 161 2.77 -18.35 6.44
C ALA A 161 3.08 -16.86 6.23
N SER A 162 4.34 -16.53 5.96
CA SER A 162 4.76 -15.18 5.60
C SER A 162 5.01 -15.09 4.08
N ASP A 163 4.51 -14.03 3.45
CA ASP A 163 4.69 -13.78 2.02
C ASP A 163 5.55 -12.52 1.80
N ASN A 164 6.58 -12.64 0.95
CA ASN A 164 7.43 -11.52 0.58
C ASN A 164 7.51 -11.37 -0.95
N SER A 165 7.49 -10.12 -1.43
CA SER A 165 7.69 -9.81 -2.85
C SER A 165 8.67 -8.65 -3.00
N ILE A 166 9.54 -8.74 -4.01
CA ILE A 166 10.53 -7.70 -4.33
C ILE A 166 10.51 -7.50 -5.85
N VAL A 167 10.42 -6.24 -6.26
CA VAL A 167 10.48 -5.80 -7.65
C VAL A 167 11.62 -4.80 -7.78
N LEU A 168 12.44 -5.00 -8.81
CA LEU A 168 13.51 -4.09 -9.19
C LEU A 168 13.20 -3.54 -10.58
N THR A 169 13.23 -2.22 -10.73
CA THR A 169 13.03 -1.54 -12.01
C THR A 169 14.30 -0.79 -12.38
N TYR A 170 14.63 -0.73 -13.67
CA TYR A 170 15.77 0.02 -14.18
C TYR A 170 15.32 0.93 -15.32
N SER A 171 15.57 2.23 -15.20
CA SER A 171 15.14 3.25 -16.17
C SER A 171 16.24 3.70 -17.13
N GLY A 172 17.43 3.06 -17.09
CA GLY A 172 18.61 3.48 -17.85
C GLY A 172 18.69 2.96 -19.29
N LEU A 173 17.57 2.81 -19.99
CA LEU A 173 17.51 2.51 -21.43
C LEU A 173 16.76 3.61 -22.19
#